data_AF-A0A834I2X5-F1
#
_entry.id   AF-A0A834I2X5-F1
#
_cell.length_a   1.000
_cell.length_b   1.000
_cell.length_c   1.000
_cell.angle_alpha   90.00
_cell.angle_beta   90.00
_cell.angle_gamma   90.00
#
_symmetry.space_group_name_H-M   'P 1'
#
loop_
_entity.id
_entity.type
_entity.pdbx_description
1 polymer ?
#
loop_
_entity_poly.entity_id
_entity_poly.type
_entity_poly.pdbx_seq_one_letter_code
_entity_poly.pdbx_strand_id
1 'polypeptide(L)'
;MNVNRLKIVVFDLDYTLWPFWVDTHVTPPFTKKNGNIVDSYGSKIKYYPEVPEVLRNLTEQGYEIGVASRTSEIDGANQLIKLFGWEQYFTYKEIFPGSKVTHFNNIKRKSNRHFDEMIFFDDESRNIYDINRLGVVSILVKNGVNKLVVDNGIKQKAQKSRCQLTVWLLKKSSRTILLPHQWSQRRRIEWIELVNTPAAEEYAPR
;
A
#
# COMPACT_ATOMS: atom_id res chain seq x y z
N MET A 1 -4.47 20.32 -12.59
CA MET A 1 -3.30 19.53 -12.19
C MET A 1 -3.78 18.14 -11.83
N ASN A 2 -3.11 17.07 -12.29
CA ASN A 2 -3.51 15.70 -11.97
C ASN A 2 -3.34 15.49 -10.45
N VAL A 3 -4.45 15.38 -9.72
CA VAL A 3 -4.51 15.47 -8.24
C VAL A 3 -4.12 14.13 -7.59
N ASN A 4 -3.93 13.07 -8.38
CA ASN A 4 -3.49 11.77 -7.87
C ASN A 4 -1.96 11.65 -7.94
N ARG A 5 -1.30 11.74 -6.78
CA ARG A 5 0.15 11.54 -6.62
C ARG A 5 0.55 10.08 -6.43
N LEU A 6 -0.40 9.14 -6.45
CA LEU A 6 -0.07 7.72 -6.34
C LEU A 6 0.80 7.27 -7.52
N LYS A 7 1.95 6.66 -7.20
CA LYS A 7 2.90 6.09 -8.15
C LYS A 7 3.21 4.63 -7.86
N ILE A 8 3.26 4.26 -6.58
CA ILE A 8 3.70 2.92 -6.16
C ILE A 8 2.60 2.23 -5.36
N VAL A 9 2.28 1.01 -5.76
CA VAL A 9 1.41 0.10 -5.01
C VAL A 9 2.27 -0.98 -4.36
N VAL A 10 2.21 -1.08 -3.04
CA VAL A 10 2.99 -2.06 -2.28
C VAL A 10 2.05 -3.09 -1.67
N PHE A 11 2.38 -4.38 -1.80
CA PHE A 11 1.66 -5.49 -1.19
C PHE A 11 2.54 -6.21 -0.17
N ASP A 12 1.93 -6.71 0.90
CA ASP A 12 2.48 -7.87 1.61
C ASP A 12 2.33 -9.15 0.78
N LEU A 13 2.91 -10.27 1.24
CA LEU A 13 2.79 -11.57 0.57
C LEU A 13 1.78 -12.48 1.25
N ASP A 14 2.08 -12.92 2.47
CA ASP A 14 1.30 -13.91 3.19
C ASP A 14 -0.07 -13.34 3.57
N TYR A 15 -1.13 -14.14 3.43
CA TYR A 15 -2.54 -13.73 3.58
C TYR A 15 -3.01 -12.53 2.76
N THR A 16 -2.14 -11.94 1.94
CA THR A 16 -2.41 -10.79 1.07
C THR A 16 -2.49 -11.24 -0.39
N LEU A 17 -1.44 -11.87 -0.94
CA LEU A 17 -1.42 -12.40 -2.31
C LEU A 17 -1.74 -13.90 -2.38
N TRP A 18 -1.44 -14.63 -1.31
CA TRP A 18 -1.81 -16.04 -1.17
C TRP A 18 -2.36 -16.34 0.24
N PRO A 19 -3.19 -17.37 0.43
CA PRO A 19 -3.92 -17.59 1.68
C PRO A 19 -3.15 -18.45 2.71
N PHE A 20 -1.85 -18.20 2.89
CA PHE A 20 -1.00 -18.94 3.82
C PHE A 20 0.26 -18.16 4.19
N TRP A 21 0.89 -18.50 5.32
CA TRP A 21 2.30 -18.18 5.59
C TRP A 21 3.25 -19.15 4.90
N VAL A 22 4.13 -18.62 4.05
CA VAL A 22 5.09 -19.41 3.25
C VAL A 22 6.15 -20.12 4.09
N ASP A 23 6.46 -19.61 5.29
CA ASP A 23 7.43 -20.19 6.23
C ASP A 23 6.82 -21.24 7.19
N THR A 24 5.50 -21.45 7.13
CA THR A 24 4.79 -22.26 8.13
C THR A 24 3.92 -23.35 7.50
N HIS A 25 3.09 -23.01 6.52
CA HIS A 25 2.02 -23.90 6.04
C HIS A 25 2.41 -24.78 4.85
N VAL A 26 3.53 -24.46 4.20
CA VAL A 26 3.99 -25.12 2.97
C VAL A 26 5.48 -25.41 3.10
N THR A 27 5.98 -26.39 2.34
CA THR A 27 7.38 -26.80 2.46
C THR A 27 8.14 -26.63 1.14
N PRO A 28 8.94 -25.57 0.98
CA PRO A 28 9.83 -25.42 -0.17
C PRO A 28 10.78 -26.63 -0.35
N PRO A 29 11.36 -26.83 -1.55
CA PRO A 29 11.17 -26.03 -2.75
C PRO A 29 9.85 -26.32 -3.45
N PHE A 30 9.40 -25.37 -4.26
CA PHE A 30 8.21 -25.47 -5.08
C PHE A 30 8.54 -25.92 -6.52
N THR A 31 7.65 -26.69 -7.14
CA THR A 31 7.84 -27.16 -8.52
C THR A 31 6.53 -27.12 -9.30
N LYS A 32 6.62 -27.03 -10.63
CA LYS A 32 5.46 -27.20 -11.53
C LYS A 32 5.29 -28.68 -11.84
N LYS A 33 4.15 -29.26 -11.46
CA LYS A 33 3.77 -30.65 -11.75
C LYS A 33 2.34 -30.69 -12.29
N ASN A 34 2.17 -31.25 -13.49
CA ASN A 34 0.86 -31.37 -14.17
C ASN A 34 0.08 -30.04 -14.22
N GLY A 35 0.76 -28.95 -14.59
CA GLY A 35 0.17 -27.60 -14.66
C GLY A 35 -0.11 -26.92 -13.31
N ASN A 36 0.15 -27.58 -12.18
CA ASN A 36 -0.03 -27.00 -10.84
C ASN A 36 1.34 -26.69 -10.22
N ILE A 37 1.41 -25.65 -9.38
CA ILE A 37 2.56 -25.43 -8.50
C ILE A 37 2.31 -26.22 -7.23
N VAL A 38 3.29 -27.02 -6.82
CA VAL A 38 3.23 -27.85 -5.62
C VAL A 38 4.46 -27.64 -4.75
N ASP A 39 4.32 -27.85 -3.45
CA ASP A 39 5.44 -27.91 -2.51
C ASP A 39 6.15 -29.28 -2.55
N SER A 40 7.16 -29.46 -1.70
CA SER A 40 7.95 -30.70 -1.64
C SER A 40 7.15 -31.94 -1.20
N TYR A 41 6.03 -31.75 -0.50
CA TYR A 41 5.08 -32.81 -0.12
C TYR A 41 3.99 -33.05 -1.17
N GLY A 42 3.96 -32.27 -2.25
CA GLY A 42 2.95 -32.36 -3.29
C GLY A 42 1.66 -31.56 -3.00
N SER A 43 1.64 -30.75 -1.95
CA SER A 43 0.53 -29.86 -1.63
C SER A 43 0.42 -28.78 -2.70
N LYS A 44 -0.79 -28.58 -3.23
CA LYS A 44 -1.03 -27.57 -4.26
C LYS A 44 -0.96 -26.17 -3.68
N ILE A 45 -0.10 -25.33 -4.25
CA ILE A 45 0.01 -23.92 -3.88
C ILE A 45 -1.00 -23.10 -4.68
N LYS A 46 -1.77 -22.28 -3.96
CA LYS A 46 -2.81 -21.41 -4.53
C LYS A 46 -2.52 -19.95 -4.18
N TYR A 47 -3.03 -19.03 -4.99
CA TYR A 47 -3.09 -17.60 -4.69
C TYR A 47 -4.55 -17.14 -4.64
N TYR A 48 -4.81 -15.91 -4.16
CA TYR A 48 -6.16 -15.36 -4.24
C TYR A 48 -6.56 -15.13 -5.71
N PRO A 49 -7.76 -15.57 -6.15
CA PRO A 49 -8.07 -15.74 -7.58
C PRO A 49 -7.85 -14.51 -8.47
N GLU A 50 -8.11 -13.31 -7.96
CA GLU A 50 -8.02 -12.06 -8.71
C GLU A 50 -6.62 -11.43 -8.73
N VAL A 51 -5.65 -11.97 -7.98
CA VAL A 51 -4.30 -11.38 -7.88
C VAL A 51 -3.61 -11.23 -9.24
N PRO A 52 -3.61 -12.21 -10.16
CA PRO A 52 -2.98 -12.03 -11.47
C PRO A 52 -3.56 -10.86 -12.27
N GLU A 53 -4.89 -10.70 -12.25
CA GLU A 53 -5.55 -9.59 -12.95
C GLU A 53 -5.27 -8.24 -12.27
N VAL A 54 -5.28 -8.21 -10.93
CA VAL A 54 -4.93 -7.01 -10.16
C VAL A 54 -3.52 -6.53 -10.52
N LEU A 55 -2.52 -7.42 -10.49
CA LEU A 55 -1.13 -7.07 -10.80
C LEU A 55 -1.00 -6.56 -12.23
N ARG A 56 -1.59 -7.26 -13.20
CA ARG A 56 -1.59 -6.84 -14.61
C ARG A 56 -2.23 -5.46 -14.78
N ASN A 57 -3.44 -5.26 -14.26
CA ASN A 57 -4.18 -4.02 -14.43
C ASN A 57 -3.45 -2.82 -13.79
N LEU A 58 -2.77 -3.01 -12.66
CA LEU A 58 -1.97 -1.97 -12.04
C LEU A 58 -0.74 -1.60 -12.90
N THR A 59 -0.05 -2.59 -13.44
CA THR A 59 1.08 -2.36 -14.35
C THR A 59 0.64 -1.65 -15.63
N GLU A 60 -0.47 -2.07 -16.25
CA GLU A 60 -1.02 -1.44 -17.46
C GLU A 60 -1.47 0.02 -17.22
N GLN A 61 -1.90 0.34 -16.00
CA GLN A 61 -2.19 1.72 -15.57
C GLN A 61 -0.93 2.56 -15.29
N GLY A 62 0.26 1.97 -15.39
CA GLY A 62 1.54 2.64 -15.18
C GLY A 62 1.94 2.81 -13.71
N TYR A 63 1.34 2.04 -12.79
CA TYR A 63 1.83 1.98 -11.42
C TYR A 63 3.06 1.07 -11.34
N GLU A 64 4.04 1.50 -10.54
CA GLU A 64 5.12 0.62 -10.11
C GLU A 64 4.60 -0.25 -8.95
N ILE A 65 4.96 -1.53 -8.92
CA ILE A 65 4.49 -2.46 -7.89
C ILE A 65 5.67 -2.91 -7.04
N GLY A 66 5.48 -2.87 -5.72
CA GLY A 66 6.42 -3.40 -4.75
C GLY A 66 5.82 -4.53 -3.92
N VAL A 67 6.68 -5.39 -3.39
CA VAL A 67 6.34 -6.29 -2.28
C VAL A 67 7.23 -5.96 -1.08
N ALA A 68 6.62 -5.96 0.09
CA ALA A 68 7.29 -5.83 1.37
C ALA A 68 6.80 -6.97 2.25
N SER A 69 7.61 -7.99 2.53
CA SER A 69 7.23 -9.16 3.35
C SER A 69 8.27 -9.47 4.40
N ARG A 70 7.78 -9.85 5.58
CA ARG A 70 8.59 -10.14 6.77
C ARG A 70 8.98 -11.61 6.91
N THR A 71 8.63 -12.46 5.94
CA THR A 71 8.90 -13.89 6.00
C THR A 71 10.40 -14.18 6.14
N SER A 72 10.75 -15.22 6.91
CA SER A 72 12.10 -15.79 6.92
C SER A 72 12.36 -16.73 5.75
N GLU A 73 11.31 -17.21 5.08
CA GLU A 73 11.42 -18.10 3.93
C GLU A 73 11.56 -17.29 2.63
N ILE A 74 12.71 -16.62 2.52
CA ILE A 74 13.02 -15.67 1.44
C ILE A 74 13.09 -16.37 0.08
N ASP A 75 13.74 -17.53 0.02
CA ASP A 75 13.95 -18.27 -1.22
C ASP A 75 12.64 -18.88 -1.72
N GLY A 76 11.86 -19.49 -0.83
CA GLY A 76 10.53 -19.99 -1.14
C GLY A 76 9.59 -18.90 -1.66
N ALA A 77 9.55 -17.73 -1.00
CA ALA A 77 8.73 -16.60 -1.44
C ALA A 77 9.12 -16.11 -2.85
N ASN A 78 10.42 -15.93 -3.11
CA ASN A 78 10.90 -15.54 -4.44
C ASN A 78 10.63 -16.61 -5.51
N GLN A 79 10.77 -17.89 -5.15
CA GLN A 79 10.47 -18.99 -6.04
C GLN A 79 8.99 -19.01 -6.44
N LEU A 80 8.07 -18.77 -5.50
CA LEU A 80 6.65 -18.66 -5.80
C LEU A 80 6.34 -17.50 -6.76
N ILE A 81 6.88 -16.31 -6.49
CA ILE A 81 6.76 -15.14 -7.39
C ILE A 81 7.18 -15.51 -8.82
N LYS A 82 8.31 -16.22 -8.96
CA LYS A 82 8.81 -16.69 -10.26
C LYS A 82 7.90 -17.73 -10.91
N LEU A 83 7.49 -18.75 -10.17
CA LEU A 83 6.67 -19.83 -10.73
C LEU A 83 5.27 -19.35 -11.14
N PHE A 84 4.69 -18.39 -10.41
CA PHE A 84 3.44 -17.73 -10.77
C PHE A 84 3.58 -16.75 -11.94
N GLY A 85 4.80 -16.46 -12.40
CA GLY A 85 5.04 -15.50 -13.49
C GLY A 85 4.80 -14.05 -13.06
N TRP A 86 4.98 -13.74 -11.78
CA TRP A 86 4.75 -12.40 -11.23
C TRP A 86 6.01 -11.53 -11.21
N GLU A 87 7.20 -12.08 -11.50
CA GLU A 87 8.46 -11.30 -11.53
C GLU A 87 8.37 -10.07 -12.44
N GLN A 88 7.65 -10.18 -13.56
CA GLN A 88 7.46 -9.09 -14.51
C GLN A 88 6.65 -7.89 -13.95
N TYR A 89 5.90 -8.08 -12.85
CA TYR A 89 5.06 -7.03 -12.27
C TYR A 89 5.77 -6.28 -11.14
N PHE A 90 6.69 -6.92 -10.41
CA PHE A 90 7.30 -6.36 -9.21
C PHE A 90 8.60 -5.62 -9.50
N THR A 91 8.54 -4.28 -9.48
CA THR A 91 9.72 -3.40 -9.57
C THR A 91 10.58 -3.46 -8.30
N TYR A 92 9.95 -3.61 -7.13
CA TYR A 92 10.63 -3.59 -5.84
C TYR A 92 10.29 -4.85 -5.04
N LYS A 93 11.31 -5.62 -4.62
CA LYS A 93 11.14 -6.79 -3.75
C LYS A 93 11.93 -6.61 -2.47
N GLU A 94 11.24 -6.29 -1.37
CA GLU A 94 11.78 -6.30 -0.02
C GLU A 94 11.20 -7.52 0.71
N ILE A 95 11.94 -8.61 0.78
CA ILE A 95 11.48 -9.87 1.38
C ILE A 95 12.57 -10.32 2.36
N PHE A 96 12.39 -10.03 3.65
CA PHE A 96 13.29 -10.44 4.72
C PHE A 96 12.67 -10.20 6.10
N PRO A 97 13.10 -10.93 7.14
CA PRO A 97 12.67 -10.65 8.51
C PRO A 97 13.06 -9.24 8.96
N GLY A 98 12.12 -8.54 9.59
CA GLY A 98 12.38 -7.22 10.17
C GLY A 98 11.14 -6.34 10.24
N SER A 99 11.33 -5.06 10.55
CA SER A 99 10.25 -4.07 10.54
C SER A 99 9.90 -3.67 9.10
N LYS A 100 8.60 -3.55 8.79
CA LYS A 100 8.12 -3.00 7.50
C LYS A 100 8.60 -1.56 7.28
N VAL A 101 8.92 -0.81 8.35
CA VAL A 101 9.53 0.52 8.22
C VAL A 101 10.84 0.46 7.44
N THR A 102 11.69 -0.54 7.70
CA THR A 102 12.94 -0.75 6.96
C THR A 102 12.67 -1.05 5.48
N HIS A 103 11.69 -1.90 5.21
CA HIS A 103 11.28 -2.27 3.85
C HIS A 103 10.82 -1.02 3.06
N PHE A 104 9.94 -0.21 3.65
CA PHE A 104 9.45 1.01 3.03
C PHE A 104 10.54 2.06 2.83
N ASN A 105 11.50 2.20 3.76
CA ASN A 105 12.66 3.06 3.57
C ASN A 105 13.54 2.62 2.39
N ASN A 106 13.73 1.31 2.20
CA ASN A 106 14.44 0.79 1.04
C ASN A 106 13.69 1.05 -0.27
N ILE A 107 12.36 0.83 -0.31
CA ILE A 107 11.53 1.14 -1.48
C ILE A 107 11.60 2.63 -1.81
N LYS A 108 11.44 3.52 -0.83
CA LYS A 108 11.61 4.97 -0.96
C LYS A 108 12.96 5.34 -1.58
N ARG A 109 14.06 4.76 -1.08
CA ARG A 109 15.41 5.01 -1.58
C ARG A 109 15.59 4.53 -3.02
N LYS A 110 15.13 3.32 -3.34
CA LYS A 110 15.24 2.71 -4.68
C LYS A 110 14.39 3.45 -5.72
N SER A 111 13.18 3.83 -5.34
CA SER A 111 12.23 4.52 -6.23
C SER A 111 12.48 6.02 -6.37
N ASN A 112 13.20 6.63 -5.43
CA ASN A 112 13.31 8.09 -5.28
C ASN A 112 11.92 8.76 -5.20
N ARG A 113 10.96 8.11 -4.51
CA ARG A 113 9.58 8.61 -4.30
C ARG A 113 9.28 8.84 -2.83
N HIS A 114 8.40 9.80 -2.57
CA HIS A 114 7.95 10.08 -1.21
C HIS A 114 6.90 9.07 -0.74
N PHE A 115 6.76 8.90 0.57
CA PHE A 115 5.77 7.99 1.16
C PHE A 115 4.33 8.34 0.79
N ASP A 116 4.03 9.63 0.61
CA ASP A 116 2.73 10.11 0.16
C ASP A 116 2.43 9.80 -1.31
N GLU A 117 3.38 9.22 -2.05
CA GLU A 117 3.19 8.70 -3.41
C GLU A 117 2.93 7.17 -3.42
N MET A 118 2.81 6.56 -2.24
CA MET A 118 2.64 5.12 -2.06
C MET A 118 1.27 4.78 -1.46
N ILE A 119 0.80 3.57 -1.75
CA ILE A 119 -0.28 2.88 -1.04
C ILE A 119 0.19 1.48 -0.65
N PHE A 120 -0.28 0.97 0.49
CA PHE A 120 0.11 -0.32 1.04
C PHE A 120 -1.10 -1.20 1.35
N PHE A 121 -1.00 -2.49 1.06
CA PHE A 121 -2.01 -3.51 1.37
C PHE A 121 -1.37 -4.64 2.18
N ASP A 122 -1.89 -4.92 3.37
CA ASP A 122 -1.36 -5.90 4.32
C ASP A 122 -2.48 -6.38 5.24
N ASP A 123 -2.46 -7.64 5.67
CA ASP A 123 -3.48 -8.22 6.55
C ASP A 123 -3.20 -8.02 8.05
N GLU A 124 -1.97 -7.66 8.42
CA GLU A 124 -1.57 -7.44 9.80
C GLU A 124 -1.72 -5.97 10.20
N SER A 125 -2.70 -5.73 11.08
CA SER A 125 -3.02 -4.45 11.69
C SER A 125 -1.80 -3.67 12.24
N ARG A 126 -0.80 -4.36 12.79
CA ARG A 126 0.44 -3.75 13.30
C ARG A 126 1.27 -3.13 12.19
N ASN A 127 1.40 -3.83 11.05
CA ASN A 127 2.11 -3.31 9.88
C ASN A 127 1.37 -2.09 9.32
N ILE A 128 0.03 -2.13 9.28
CA ILE A 128 -0.81 -0.99 8.86
C ILE A 128 -0.59 0.22 9.77
N TYR A 129 -0.55 0.03 11.09
CA TYR A 129 -0.28 1.10 12.05
C TYR A 129 1.10 1.72 11.83
N ASP A 130 2.16 0.91 11.76
CA ASP A 130 3.53 1.40 11.61
C ASP A 130 3.73 2.18 10.31
N ILE A 131 3.17 1.69 9.20
CA ILE A 131 3.36 2.28 7.86
C ILE A 131 2.50 3.52 7.65
N ASN A 132 1.30 3.59 8.25
CA ASN A 132 0.49 4.81 8.22
C ASN A 132 1.21 6.00 8.86
N ARG A 133 2.02 5.79 9.91
CA ARG A 133 2.79 6.85 10.58
C ARG A 133 3.93 7.42 9.72
N LEU A 134 4.31 6.73 8.64
CA LEU A 134 5.27 7.24 7.66
C LEU A 134 4.61 8.16 6.61
N GLY A 135 3.27 8.28 6.61
CA GLY A 135 2.51 9.03 5.61
C GLY A 135 2.07 8.22 4.39
N VAL A 136 2.29 6.89 4.40
CA VAL A 136 1.74 5.97 3.40
C VAL A 136 0.28 5.67 3.72
N VAL A 137 -0.61 5.67 2.73
CA VAL A 137 -1.98 5.19 2.96
C VAL A 137 -1.97 3.66 2.98
N SER A 138 -2.33 3.08 4.12
CA SER A 138 -2.28 1.62 4.33
C SER A 138 -3.68 1.05 4.51
N ILE A 139 -3.98 -0.02 3.77
CA ILE A 139 -5.28 -0.68 3.69
C ILE A 139 -5.16 -2.06 4.34
N LEU A 140 -5.95 -2.27 5.40
CA LEU A 140 -6.06 -3.58 6.06
C LEU A 140 -6.82 -4.56 5.17
N VAL A 141 -6.15 -5.64 4.75
CA VAL A 141 -6.71 -6.71 3.93
C VAL A 141 -7.23 -7.81 4.84
N LYS A 142 -8.49 -8.24 4.68
CA LYS A 142 -9.07 -9.28 5.56
C LYS A 142 -9.08 -10.68 4.96
N ASN A 143 -9.36 -10.76 3.65
CA ASN A 143 -9.61 -12.03 2.95
C ASN A 143 -8.82 -12.07 1.63
N GLY A 144 -7.56 -11.61 1.67
CA GLY A 144 -6.74 -11.45 0.49
C GLY A 144 -7.11 -10.28 -0.41
N VAL A 145 -6.20 -10.00 -1.33
CA VAL A 145 -6.35 -8.95 -2.33
C VAL A 145 -7.32 -9.41 -3.42
N ASN A 146 -8.23 -8.50 -3.78
CA ASN A 146 -9.09 -8.59 -4.95
C ASN A 146 -9.25 -7.19 -5.56
N LYS A 147 -9.87 -7.11 -6.74
CA LYS A 147 -10.05 -5.86 -7.47
C LYS A 147 -10.78 -4.81 -6.64
N LEU A 148 -11.83 -5.20 -5.91
CA LEU A 148 -12.63 -4.29 -5.10
C LEU A 148 -11.79 -3.64 -3.98
N VAL A 149 -10.97 -4.43 -3.29
CA VAL A 149 -10.08 -3.93 -2.22
C VAL A 149 -9.09 -2.91 -2.78
N VAL A 150 -8.47 -3.22 -3.92
CA VAL A 150 -7.48 -2.32 -4.56
C VAL A 150 -8.15 -1.05 -5.07
N ASP A 151 -9.25 -1.16 -5.80
CA ASP A 151 -9.99 -0.01 -6.34
C ASP A 151 -10.44 0.93 -5.21
N ASN A 152 -10.95 0.38 -4.12
CA ASN A 152 -11.36 1.16 -2.95
C ASN A 152 -10.17 1.80 -2.23
N GLY A 153 -9.04 1.09 -2.11
CA GLY A 153 -7.80 1.63 -1.57
C GLY A 153 -7.29 2.82 -2.38
N ILE A 154 -7.23 2.70 -3.71
CA ILE A 154 -6.79 3.77 -4.61
C ILE A 154 -7.73 4.97 -4.51
N LYS A 155 -9.05 4.75 -4.46
CA LYS A 155 -10.03 5.84 -4.24
C LYS A 155 -9.80 6.54 -2.91
N GLN A 156 -9.55 5.79 -1.82
CA GLN A 156 -9.24 6.36 -0.51
C GLN A 156 -7.95 7.19 -0.54
N LYS A 157 -6.90 6.71 -1.22
CA LYS A 157 -5.65 7.46 -1.42
C LYS A 157 -5.89 8.77 -2.16
N ALA A 158 -6.68 8.75 -3.23
CA ALA A 158 -7.01 9.94 -4.00
C ALA A 158 -7.78 10.97 -3.15
N GLN A 159 -8.75 10.52 -2.35
CA GLN A 159 -9.51 11.37 -1.43
C GLN A 159 -8.62 12.02 -0.37
N LYS A 160 -7.74 11.25 0.30
CA LYS A 160 -6.79 11.78 1.28
C LYS A 160 -5.85 12.83 0.66
N SER A 161 -5.34 12.55 -0.54
CA SER A 161 -4.46 13.48 -1.27
C SER A 161 -5.15 14.81 -1.59
N ARG A 162 -6.43 14.76 -1.99
CA ARG A 162 -7.24 15.95 -2.27
C ARG A 162 -7.49 16.77 -1.00
N CYS A 163 -7.86 16.13 0.11
CA CYS A 163 -8.08 16.82 1.37
C CYS A 163 -6.81 17.53 1.87
N GLN A 164 -5.65 16.87 1.80
CA GLN A 164 -4.37 17.47 2.19
C GLN A 164 -4.00 18.69 1.33
N LEU A 165 -4.21 18.62 0.01
CA LEU A 165 -3.96 19.74 -0.89
C LEU A 165 -4.89 20.94 -0.59
N THR A 166 -6.18 20.67 -0.36
CA THR A 166 -7.15 21.73 0.01
C THR A 166 -6.73 22.43 1.31
N VAL A 167 -6.37 21.67 2.35
CA VAL A 167 -5.89 22.23 3.63
C VAL A 167 -4.63 23.07 3.42
N TRP A 168 -3.67 22.59 2.62
CA TRP A 168 -2.43 23.32 2.33
C TRP A 168 -2.69 24.64 1.58
N LEU A 169 -3.56 24.63 0.56
CA LEU A 169 -3.94 25.83 -0.19
C LEU A 169 -4.64 26.86 0.70
N LEU A 170 -5.54 26.42 1.59
CA LEU A 170 -6.21 27.30 2.55
C LEU A 170 -5.21 27.95 3.50
N LYS A 171 -4.29 27.18 4.08
CA LYS A 171 -3.21 27.71 4.95
C LYS A 171 -2.31 28.72 4.23
N LYS A 172 -2.03 28.51 2.94
CA LYS A 172 -1.19 29.41 2.12
C LYS A 172 -1.91 30.72 1.74
N SER A 173 -3.21 30.64 1.46
CA SER A 173 -4.06 31.80 1.11
C SER A 173 -4.32 32.71 2.31
N SER A 174 -4.37 32.16 3.53
CA SER A 174 -4.52 32.93 4.78
C SER A 174 -3.30 33.77 5.19
N ARG A 175 -2.24 33.87 4.37
CA ARG A 175 -1.20 34.90 4.53
C ARG A 175 -1.68 36.32 4.19
N THR A 176 -2.88 36.47 3.61
CA THR A 176 -3.63 37.73 3.70
C THR A 176 -4.53 37.66 4.92
N ILE A 177 -4.12 38.29 6.01
CA ILE A 177 -4.83 38.30 7.29
C ILE A 177 -6.17 39.03 7.12
N LEU A 178 -7.25 38.31 6.89
CA LEU A 178 -8.59 38.73 7.33
C LEU A 178 -8.92 37.89 8.55
N LEU A 179 -9.08 38.55 9.69
CA LEU A 179 -9.41 37.91 10.97
C LEU A 179 -10.69 37.07 10.82
N PRO A 180 -10.84 35.96 11.57
CA PRO A 180 -11.98 35.05 11.43
C PRO A 180 -13.36 35.73 11.46
N HIS A 181 -13.48 36.86 12.19
CA HIS A 181 -14.69 37.67 12.26
C HIS A 181 -15.07 38.38 10.94
N GLN A 182 -14.20 38.38 9.93
CA GLN A 182 -14.44 38.96 8.60
C GLN A 182 -14.81 37.90 7.56
N TRP A 183 -14.82 36.63 7.93
CA TRP A 183 -15.22 35.56 7.02
C TRP A 183 -16.74 35.44 6.95
N SER A 184 -17.24 35.07 5.77
CA SER A 184 -18.65 34.68 5.62
C SER A 184 -18.96 33.46 6.49
N GLN A 185 -20.21 33.35 6.98
CA GLN A 185 -20.62 32.22 7.83
C GLN A 185 -20.29 30.87 7.20
N ARG A 186 -20.49 30.73 5.88
CA ARG A 186 -20.15 29.51 5.13
C ARG A 186 -18.67 29.15 5.22
N ARG A 187 -17.77 30.13 5.06
CA ARG A 187 -16.31 29.91 5.20
C ARG A 187 -15.91 29.56 6.63
N ARG A 188 -16.62 30.08 7.65
CA ARG A 188 -16.35 29.71 9.05
C ARG A 188 -16.77 28.28 9.35
N ILE A 189 -17.95 27.85 8.87
CA ILE A 189 -18.45 26.49 9.06
C ILE A 189 -17.53 25.49 8.35
N GLU A 190 -17.18 25.76 7.08
CA GLU A 190 -16.23 24.93 6.33
C GLU A 190 -14.90 24.81 7.06
N TRP A 191 -14.38 25.91 7.63
CA TRP A 191 -13.16 25.86 8.42
C TRP A 191 -13.31 25.06 9.72
N ILE A 192 -14.37 25.28 10.52
CA ILE A 192 -14.61 24.56 11.78
C ILE A 192 -14.74 23.06 11.52
N GLU A 193 -15.46 22.65 10.48
CA GLU A 193 -15.56 21.25 10.06
C GLU A 193 -14.18 20.69 9.68
N LEU A 194 -13.36 21.48 8.99
CA LEU A 194 -12.00 21.12 8.61
C LEU A 194 -11.03 21.00 9.79
N VAL A 195 -11.04 21.92 10.77
CA VAL A 195 -10.11 21.85 11.92
C VAL A 195 -10.46 20.71 12.88
N ASN A 196 -11.75 20.38 12.97
CA ASN A 196 -12.23 19.27 13.79
C ASN A 196 -12.15 17.91 13.07
N THR A 197 -11.59 17.85 11.86
CA THR A 197 -11.25 16.55 11.26
C THR A 197 -10.03 15.96 11.96
N PRO A 198 -10.06 14.67 12.38
CA PRO A 198 -8.96 14.02 13.11
C PRO A 198 -7.60 14.02 12.37
N ALA A 199 -7.57 14.39 11.09
CA ALA A 199 -6.35 14.47 10.29
C ALA A 199 -5.51 15.74 10.53
N ALA A 200 -6.04 16.75 11.25
CA ALA A 200 -5.37 18.04 11.42
C ALA A 200 -4.31 18.07 12.54
N GLU A 201 -4.44 17.21 13.56
CA GLU A 201 -3.53 17.20 14.72
C GLU A 201 -2.23 16.39 14.48
N GLU A 202 -2.21 15.47 13.52
CA GLU A 202 -1.11 14.49 13.38
C GLU A 202 0.10 14.99 12.55
N TYR A 203 0.05 16.21 11.98
CA TYR A 203 1.09 16.73 11.07
C TYR A 203 1.55 18.17 11.36
N ALA A 204 1.34 18.69 12.57
CA ALA A 204 1.98 19.94 12.96
C ALA A 204 3.48 19.66 13.29
N PRO A 205 4.45 20.31 12.62
CA PRO A 205 5.84 20.24 13.06
C PRO A 205 5.93 20.88 14.46
N ARG A 206 6.59 20.17 15.39
CA ARG A 206 7.09 20.79 16.62
C ARG A 206 8.25 21.72 16.30
#